data_AF-A0A6P8AMC1-F1
#
_entry.id   AF-A0A6P8AMC1-F1
#
_cell.length_a   1.000
_cell.length_b   1.000
_cell.length_c   1.000
_cell.angle_alpha   90.00
_cell.angle_beta   90.00
_cell.angle_gamma   90.00
#
_symmetry.space_group_name_H-M   'P 1'
#
loop_
_entity.id
_entity.type
_entity.pdbx_description
1 polymer ?
#
loop_
_entity_poly.entity_id
_entity_poly.type
_entity_poly.pdbx_seq_one_letter_code
_entity_poly.pdbx_strand_id
1 'polypeptide(L)'
;MLRTSFLATILSQQAFGQQNNANAQCYYPSGKLHEKGVAYYSSGVSTCCEASQTCLSNGLCYDIGSNTLNRYSCTDKDWKSDLCPKFCEAASREAPTEIRQCSGSSDLWVCGFR
;
A
#
# COMPACT_ATOMS: atom_id res chain seq x y z
N MET A 1 26.36 62.39 -15.36
CA MET A 1 25.42 62.06 -16.44
C MET A 1 25.01 60.60 -16.29
N LEU A 2 23.70 60.39 -16.25
CA LEU A 2 22.99 59.14 -15.97
C LEU A 2 23.11 58.15 -17.13
N ARG A 3 23.46 56.88 -16.88
CA ARG A 3 22.95 55.73 -17.64
C ARG A 3 22.81 54.50 -16.73
N THR A 4 21.57 54.07 -16.61
CA THR A 4 21.01 52.92 -15.90
C THR A 4 21.47 51.58 -16.50
N SER A 5 21.52 50.53 -15.68
CA SER A 5 21.20 49.17 -16.11
C SER A 5 20.72 48.35 -14.90
N PHE A 6 19.47 47.91 -15.01
CA PHE A 6 18.79 46.99 -14.12
C PHE A 6 19.51 45.63 -14.12
N LEU A 7 19.38 44.84 -13.04
CA LEU A 7 18.74 43.51 -13.10
C LEU A 7 18.74 42.78 -11.74
N ALA A 8 17.51 42.59 -11.26
CA ALA A 8 16.97 41.43 -10.54
C ALA A 8 17.63 40.98 -9.22
N THR A 9 17.07 41.45 -8.11
CA THR A 9 17.01 40.70 -6.85
C THR A 9 16.21 39.42 -7.06
N ILE A 10 16.89 38.28 -7.24
CA ILE A 10 16.25 36.97 -7.18
C ILE A 10 16.06 36.64 -5.70
N LEU A 11 14.89 36.99 -5.15
CA LEU A 11 14.39 36.34 -3.95
C LEU A 11 14.15 34.88 -4.33
N SER A 12 15.05 34.00 -3.91
CA SER A 12 14.89 32.55 -4.00
C SER A 12 13.69 32.15 -3.14
N GLN A 13 12.48 32.21 -3.71
CA GLN A 13 11.32 31.55 -3.16
C GLN A 13 11.55 30.05 -3.35
N GLN A 14 12.12 29.41 -2.33
CA GLN A 14 12.05 27.98 -2.21
C GLN A 14 10.60 27.62 -1.93
N ALA A 15 9.87 27.30 -2.99
CA ALA A 15 8.58 26.64 -2.89
C ALA A 15 8.86 25.26 -2.28
N PHE A 16 8.79 25.17 -0.95
CA PHE A 16 8.49 23.92 -0.30
C PHE A 16 7.08 23.55 -0.74
N GLY A 17 6.99 22.76 -1.82
CA GLY A 17 5.77 22.04 -2.12
C GLY A 17 5.46 21.18 -0.90
N GLN A 18 4.50 21.60 -0.08
CA GLN A 18 3.86 20.72 0.87
C GLN A 18 3.28 19.57 0.07
N GLN A 19 3.99 18.44 0.03
CA GLN A 19 3.39 17.18 -0.36
C GLN A 19 2.33 16.85 0.68
N ASN A 20 1.08 17.20 0.36
CA ASN A 20 -0.07 16.60 1.02
C ASN A 20 -0.01 15.10 0.69
N ASN A 21 0.67 14.33 1.55
CA ASN A 21 0.54 12.88 1.59
C ASN A 21 -0.91 12.60 2.03
N ALA A 22 -1.84 12.61 1.08
CA ALA A 22 -3.10 11.94 1.28
C ALA A 22 -2.74 10.45 1.42
N ASN A 23 -2.58 9.99 2.66
CA ASN A 23 -2.39 8.58 2.94
C ASN A 23 -3.57 7.85 2.30
N ALA A 24 -3.30 7.09 1.24
CA ALA A 24 -4.34 6.41 0.49
C ALA A 24 -5.09 5.49 1.45
N GLN A 25 -6.39 5.70 1.57
CA GLN A 25 -7.21 4.89 2.48
C GLN A 25 -7.19 3.44 2.01
N CYS A 26 -7.09 2.54 2.97
CA CYS A 26 -7.00 1.12 2.70
C CYS A 26 -8.27 0.41 3.14
N TYR A 27 -8.73 -0.56 2.37
CA TYR A 27 -9.98 -1.26 2.59
C TYR A 27 -9.79 -2.78 2.48
N TYR A 28 -10.41 -3.52 3.38
CA TYR A 28 -10.57 -4.97 3.27
C TYR A 28 -11.53 -5.35 2.12
N PRO A 29 -11.58 -6.62 1.67
CA PRO A 29 -12.43 -7.03 0.54
C PRO A 29 -13.93 -6.74 0.64
N SER A 30 -14.42 -6.46 1.84
CA SER A 30 -15.78 -6.00 2.09
C SER A 30 -16.00 -4.53 1.78
N GLY A 31 -14.93 -3.74 1.59
CA GLY A 31 -14.93 -2.29 1.59
C GLY A 31 -14.80 -1.67 3.00
N LYS A 32 -14.61 -2.49 4.05
CA LYS A 32 -14.36 -2.01 5.41
C LYS A 32 -12.99 -1.33 5.49
N LEU A 33 -12.95 -0.15 6.13
CA LEU A 33 -11.71 0.60 6.35
C LEU A 33 -10.70 -0.22 7.19
N HIS A 34 -9.48 -0.30 6.71
CA HIS A 34 -8.32 -0.78 7.45
C HIS A 34 -7.55 0.44 7.98
N GLU A 35 -7.84 0.84 9.22
CA GLU A 35 -7.32 2.07 9.85
C GLU A 35 -5.80 2.11 9.99
N LYS A 36 -5.16 0.93 10.14
CA LYS A 36 -3.70 0.79 10.25
C LYS A 36 -3.02 0.51 8.92
N GLY A 37 -3.78 0.53 7.83
CA GLY A 37 -3.26 0.25 6.50
C GLY A 37 -2.32 1.34 6.01
N VAL A 38 -1.18 0.90 5.47
CA VAL A 38 -0.19 1.71 4.78
C VAL A 38 -0.12 1.19 3.36
N ALA A 39 -0.50 2.03 2.41
CA ALA A 39 -0.44 1.71 0.99
C ALA A 39 1.01 1.52 0.52
N TYR A 40 1.25 0.54 -0.34
CA TYR A 40 2.55 0.31 -0.94
C TYR A 40 2.99 1.46 -1.85
N TYR A 41 2.06 1.99 -2.64
CA TYR A 41 2.27 3.18 -3.45
C TYR A 41 1.50 4.36 -2.86
N SER A 42 2.11 5.54 -2.90
CA SER A 42 1.46 6.79 -2.48
C SER A 42 0.36 7.26 -3.44
N SER A 43 0.25 6.64 -4.62
CA SER A 43 -0.78 6.91 -5.62
C SER A 43 -1.11 5.65 -6.42
N GLY A 44 -2.34 5.59 -6.95
CA GLY A 44 -2.83 4.43 -7.69
C GLY A 44 -3.36 3.31 -6.79
N VAL A 45 -3.77 2.21 -7.42
CA VAL A 45 -4.24 1.02 -6.70
C VAL A 45 -3.05 0.19 -6.24
N SER A 46 -3.02 -0.16 -4.96
CA SER A 46 -1.98 -1.02 -4.40
C SER A 46 -2.48 -1.81 -3.20
N THR A 47 -1.78 -2.90 -2.88
CA THR A 47 -1.84 -3.54 -1.57
C THR A 47 -1.55 -2.53 -0.46
N CYS A 48 -2.20 -2.73 0.67
CA CYS A 48 -1.87 -2.11 1.93
C CYS A 48 -1.49 -3.15 2.97
N CYS A 49 -0.42 -2.88 3.72
CA CYS A 49 0.04 -3.66 4.86
C CYS A 49 -0.01 -2.82 6.14
N GLU A 50 0.29 -3.38 7.30
CA GLU A 50 0.57 -2.58 8.50
C GLU A 50 2.04 -2.11 8.53
N ALA A 51 2.33 -1.05 9.29
CA ALA A 51 3.64 -0.41 9.32
C ALA A 51 4.80 -1.33 9.78
N SER A 52 4.51 -2.40 10.53
CA SER A 52 5.50 -3.38 10.97
C SER A 52 5.81 -4.47 9.93
N GLN A 53 5.12 -4.45 8.79
CA GLN A 53 5.17 -5.52 7.80
C GLN A 53 5.89 -5.06 6.53
N THR A 54 6.54 -6.01 5.85
CA THR A 54 7.11 -5.78 4.54
C THR A 54 6.05 -6.06 3.48
N CYS A 55 5.72 -5.06 2.66
CA CYS A 55 4.85 -5.27 1.50
C CYS A 55 5.67 -5.86 0.35
N LEU A 56 5.21 -7.01 -0.15
CA LEU A 56 5.84 -7.73 -1.24
C LEU A 56 5.20 -7.36 -2.58
N SER A 57 5.97 -7.48 -3.66
CA SER A 57 5.52 -7.14 -5.02
C SER A 57 4.38 -8.02 -5.54
N ASN A 58 4.17 -9.20 -4.94
CA ASN A 58 3.02 -10.07 -5.22
C ASN A 58 1.75 -9.66 -4.45
N GLY A 59 1.79 -8.54 -3.74
CA GLY A 59 0.67 -7.98 -3.00
C GLY A 59 0.40 -8.63 -1.64
N LEU A 60 1.31 -9.47 -1.14
CA LEU A 60 1.25 -10.02 0.22
C LEU A 60 2.05 -9.16 1.21
N CYS A 61 1.70 -9.28 2.48
CA CYS A 61 2.38 -8.64 3.60
C CYS A 61 3.14 -9.69 4.39
N TYR A 62 4.46 -9.54 4.47
CA TYR A 62 5.32 -10.39 5.28
C TYR A 62 5.51 -9.78 6.67
N ASP A 63 5.13 -10.54 7.69
CA ASP A 63 5.35 -10.19 9.09
C ASP A 63 6.63 -10.87 9.58
N ILE A 64 7.67 -10.07 9.84
CA ILE A 64 8.98 -10.56 10.28
C ILE A 64 8.91 -11.17 11.69
N GLY A 65 8.03 -10.67 12.56
CA GLY A 65 7.92 -11.11 13.94
C GLY A 65 7.32 -12.51 14.08
N SER A 66 6.34 -12.83 13.23
CA SER A 66 5.70 -14.15 13.19
C SER A 66 6.20 -15.06 12.07
N ASN A 67 6.98 -14.54 11.11
CA ASN A 67 7.41 -15.25 9.90
C ASN A 67 6.22 -15.78 9.08
N THR A 68 5.20 -14.92 8.89
CA THR A 68 3.96 -15.27 8.19
C THR A 68 3.73 -14.36 6.99
N LEU A 69 3.05 -14.90 5.98
CA LEU A 69 2.55 -14.14 4.84
C LEU A 69 1.06 -13.91 5.00
N ASN A 70 0.59 -12.68 4.78
CA ASN A 70 -0.78 -12.31 4.98
C ASN A 70 -1.34 -11.53 3.78
N ARG A 71 -2.59 -11.78 3.40
CA ARG A 71 -3.38 -10.82 2.62
C ARG A 71 -4.05 -9.85 3.59
N TYR A 72 -3.81 -8.57 3.40
CA TYR A 72 -4.42 -7.49 4.18
C TYR A 72 -5.51 -6.75 3.40
N SER A 73 -5.24 -5.51 3.01
CA SER A 73 -6.18 -4.59 2.42
C SER A 73 -5.64 -4.04 1.08
N CYS A 74 -6.45 -3.26 0.40
CA CYS A 74 -6.11 -2.61 -0.87
C CYS A 74 -6.60 -1.16 -0.85
N THR A 75 -6.01 -0.26 -1.63
CA THR A 75 -6.49 1.12 -1.75
C THR A 75 -7.80 1.25 -2.55
N ASP A 76 -8.16 0.24 -3.34
CA ASP A 76 -9.46 0.17 -4.00
C ASP A 76 -10.53 -0.36 -3.04
N LYS A 77 -11.47 0.52 -2.68
CA LYS A 77 -12.59 0.20 -1.79
C LYS A 77 -13.52 -0.88 -2.33
N ASP A 78 -13.72 -0.90 -3.64
CA ASP A 78 -14.64 -1.84 -4.30
C ASP A 78 -13.97 -3.19 -4.59
N TRP A 79 -12.65 -3.29 -4.42
CA TRP A 79 -11.88 -4.50 -4.70
C TRP A 79 -12.07 -5.03 -6.13
N LYS A 80 -12.27 -4.14 -7.10
CA LYS A 80 -12.45 -4.51 -8.52
C LYS A 80 -11.13 -4.55 -9.29
N SER A 81 -10.11 -3.85 -8.81
CA SER A 81 -8.79 -3.88 -9.43
C SER A 81 -8.09 -5.22 -9.25
N ASP A 82 -7.50 -5.72 -10.34
CA ASP A 82 -6.63 -6.90 -10.31
C ASP A 82 -5.31 -6.66 -9.54
N LEU A 83 -5.00 -5.40 -9.23
CA LEU A 83 -3.87 -5.03 -8.37
C LEU A 83 -4.17 -5.26 -6.88
N CYS A 84 -5.43 -5.51 -6.51
CA CYS A 84 -5.75 -5.93 -5.15
C CYS A 84 -5.47 -7.43 -4.98
N PRO A 85 -4.79 -7.85 -3.90
CA PRO A 85 -4.36 -9.24 -3.73
C PRO A 85 -5.57 -10.16 -3.52
N LYS A 86 -5.86 -11.05 -4.46
CA LYS A 86 -7.05 -11.94 -4.44
C LYS A 86 -6.90 -13.20 -3.59
N PHE A 87 -5.74 -13.41 -3.00
CA PHE A 87 -5.44 -14.61 -2.21
C PHE A 87 -6.42 -14.79 -1.04
N CYS A 88 -7.11 -15.92 -0.99
CA CYS A 88 -7.98 -16.25 0.13
C CYS A 88 -9.09 -15.20 0.41
N GLU A 89 -9.52 -14.45 -0.60
CA GLU A 89 -10.60 -13.46 -0.46
C GLU A 89 -11.89 -14.10 0.05
N ALA A 90 -12.20 -15.32 -0.41
CA ALA A 90 -13.36 -16.08 0.06
C ALA A 90 -13.24 -16.57 1.51
N ALA A 91 -12.03 -16.67 2.06
CA ALA A 91 -11.81 -17.14 3.43
C ALA A 91 -12.08 -16.03 4.47
N SER A 92 -11.78 -14.78 4.15
CA SER A 92 -12.09 -13.63 4.99
C SER A 92 -12.13 -12.35 4.15
N ARG A 93 -13.16 -11.53 4.38
CA ARG A 93 -13.37 -10.27 3.67
C ARG A 93 -13.23 -9.03 4.55
N GLU A 94 -13.06 -9.22 5.85
CA GLU A 94 -13.16 -8.14 6.86
C GLU A 94 -11.88 -7.97 7.71
N ALA A 95 -10.91 -8.88 7.50
CA ALA A 95 -9.72 -9.00 8.31
C ALA A 95 -8.54 -9.56 7.49
N PRO A 96 -7.31 -9.45 8.02
CA PRO A 96 -6.15 -10.11 7.43
C PRO A 96 -6.36 -11.62 7.37
N THR A 97 -5.69 -12.27 6.42
CA THR A 97 -5.72 -13.72 6.27
C THR A 97 -4.30 -14.19 6.09
N GLU A 98 -3.82 -15.06 7.00
CA GLU A 98 -2.57 -15.76 6.78
C GLU A 98 -2.69 -16.68 5.56
N ILE A 99 -1.60 -16.75 4.80
CA ILE A 99 -1.50 -17.55 3.60
C ILE A 99 -0.18 -18.31 3.67
N ARG A 100 -0.22 -19.60 3.33
CA ARG A 100 0.98 -20.43 3.16
C ARG A 100 1.09 -20.91 1.73
N GLN A 101 2.30 -20.85 1.18
CA GLN A 101 2.60 -21.48 -0.09
C GLN A 101 2.79 -22.99 0.11
N CYS A 102 2.20 -23.80 -0.76
CA CYS A 102 2.43 -25.25 -0.74
C CYS A 102 3.86 -25.57 -1.19
N SER A 103 4.52 -26.49 -0.49
CA SER A 103 5.84 -26.98 -0.90
C SER A 103 5.80 -27.55 -2.31
N GLY A 104 6.74 -27.14 -3.16
CA GLY A 104 6.85 -27.61 -4.54
C GLY A 104 5.90 -26.95 -5.54
N SER A 105 5.18 -25.90 -5.15
CA SER A 105 4.34 -25.11 -6.05
C SER A 105 4.60 -23.62 -5.89
N SER A 106 4.65 -22.88 -7.00
CA SER A 106 4.64 -21.41 -6.99
C SER A 106 3.23 -20.84 -6.85
N ASP A 107 2.21 -21.61 -7.21
CA ASP A 107 0.87 -21.11 -7.51
C ASP A 107 -0.21 -21.66 -6.57
N LEU A 108 0.12 -22.68 -5.77
CA LEU A 108 -0.80 -23.27 -4.81
C LEU A 108 -0.59 -22.67 -3.43
N TRP A 109 -1.69 -22.12 -2.88
CA TRP A 109 -1.71 -21.43 -1.61
C TRP A 109 -2.81 -21.99 -0.70
N VAL A 110 -2.55 -22.03 0.60
CA VAL A 110 -3.49 -22.44 1.65
C VAL A 110 -3.89 -21.22 2.47
N CYS A 111 -5.18 -21.14 2.79
CA CYS A 111 -5.76 -20.06 3.59
C CYS A 111 -5.80 -20.43 5.08
N GLY A 112 -5.18 -19.61 5.92
CA GLY A 112 -5.14 -19.76 7.37
C GLY A 112 -4.08 -20.74 7.88
N PHE A 113 -4.04 -20.87 9.20
CA PHE A 113 -3.16 -21.79 9.93
C PHE A 113 -3.71 -23.22 9.80
N ARG A 114 -3.11 -24.05 8.95
CA ARG A 114 -3.22 -25.52 9.04
C ARG A 114 -1.84 -26.13 9.11
#